data_AF-X1A6L5-F1
#
_entry.id   AF-X1A6L5-F1
#
_cell.length_a   1.000
_cell.length_b   1.000
_cell.length_c   1.000
_cell.angle_alpha   90.00
_cell.angle_beta   90.00
_cell.angle_gamma   90.00
#
_symmetry.space_group_name_H-M   'P 1'
#
loop_
_entity.id
_entity.type
_entity.pdbx_description
1 polymer ?
#
loop_
_entity_poly.entity_id
_entity_poly.type
_entity_poly.pdbx_seq_one_letter_code
_entity_poly.pdbx_strand_id
1 'polypeptide(L)'
;GSFSIFEGSLSGKNVELIQDKKIVQTWRGDGENWPKGYYSTITLILESVDQGTVIKFTQNEIPEASYESVKEGWDTYYWEPLKEMLEK
;
A
#
# COMPACT_ATOMS: atom_id res chain seq x y z
N GLY A 1 11.55 8.95 3.56
CA GLY A 1 10.64 10.12 3.61
C GLY A 1 9.30 9.68 4.17
N SER A 2 8.60 10.56 4.89
CA SER A 2 7.24 10.31 5.38
C SER A 2 6.21 10.90 4.42
N PHE A 3 5.04 10.29 4.32
CA PHE A 3 3.94 10.77 3.48
C PHE A 3 2.62 10.76 4.28
N SER A 4 1.68 11.56 3.80
CA SER A 4 0.32 11.67 4.32
C SER A 4 -0.62 11.83 3.14
N ILE A 5 -1.70 11.06 3.13
CA ILE A 5 -2.68 10.96 2.05
C ILE A 5 -4.09 10.96 2.64
N PHE A 6 -5.10 11.22 1.82
CA PHE A 6 -6.50 11.36 2.26
C PHE A 6 -6.65 12.38 3.41
N GLU A 7 -6.05 13.56 3.25
CA GLU A 7 -6.10 14.66 4.23
C GLU A 7 -5.61 14.29 5.64
N GLY A 8 -4.72 13.29 5.75
CA GLY A 8 -4.21 12.81 7.04
C GLY A 8 -4.87 11.54 7.55
N SER A 9 -5.91 11.05 6.87
CA SER A 9 -6.57 9.79 7.24
C SER A 9 -5.65 8.58 7.10
N LEU A 10 -4.64 8.67 6.22
CA LEU A 10 -3.62 7.64 6.02
C LEU A 10 -2.23 8.29 5.98
N SER A 11 -1.32 7.76 6.78
CA SER A 11 0.04 8.25 6.91
C SER A 11 1.03 7.10 6.83
N GLY A 12 2.26 7.41 6.43
CA GLY A 12 3.26 6.38 6.27
C GLY A 12 4.66 6.89 6.07
N LYS A 13 5.58 5.94 5.88
CA LYS A 13 6.99 6.23 5.67
C LYS A 13 7.62 5.21 4.72
N ASN A 14 8.47 5.70 3.83
CA ASN A 14 9.32 4.86 3.00
C ASN A 14 10.43 4.26 3.89
N VAL A 15 10.43 2.94 4.01
CA VAL A 15 11.43 2.16 4.74
C VAL A 15 12.56 1.76 3.79
N GLU A 16 12.21 1.23 2.62
CA GLU A 16 13.17 0.79 1.61
C GLU A 16 12.63 1.10 0.21
N LEU A 17 13.48 1.63 -0.66
CA LEU A 17 13.16 1.91 -2.05
C LEU A 17 14.32 1.41 -2.90
N ILE A 18 14.08 0.35 -3.66
CA ILE A 18 15.01 -0.18 -4.65
C ILE A 18 14.37 0.13 -6.00
N GLN A 19 15.04 1.00 -6.75
CA GLN A 19 14.60 1.45 -8.06
C GLN A 19 14.24 0.25 -8.94
N ASP A 20 13.05 0.32 -9.56
CA ASP A 20 12.52 -0.67 -10.51
C ASP A 20 12.37 -2.11 -9.96
N LYS A 21 12.46 -2.30 -8.63
CA LYS A 21 12.44 -3.65 -8.03
C LYS A 21 11.58 -3.77 -6.79
N LYS A 22 11.67 -2.84 -5.84
CA LYS A 22 11.06 -3.03 -4.52
C LYS A 22 10.72 -1.73 -3.83
N ILE A 23 9.54 -1.70 -3.23
CA ILE A 23 9.08 -0.60 -2.38
C ILE A 23 8.60 -1.20 -1.06
N VAL A 24 9.19 -0.77 0.05
CA VAL A 24 8.74 -1.12 1.41
C VAL A 24 8.34 0.15 2.12
N GLN A 25 7.11 0.17 2.62
CA GLN A 25 6.55 1.34 3.30
C GLN A 25 5.77 0.91 4.54
N THR A 26 5.83 1.71 5.59
CA THR A 26 4.92 1.60 6.73
C THR A 26 3.69 2.43 6.48
N TRP A 27 2.53 1.89 6.82
CA TRP A 27 1.22 2.50 6.63
C TRP A 27 0.42 2.45 7.93
N ARG A 28 -0.22 3.56 8.24
CA ARG A 28 -1.11 3.71 9.38
C ARG A 28 -2.24 4.64 9.03
N GLY A 29 -3.45 4.21 9.29
CA GLY A 29 -4.63 5.04 9.24
C GLY A 29 -4.95 5.63 10.60
N ASP A 30 -5.62 6.76 10.55
CA ASP A 30 -6.01 7.55 11.72
C ASP A 30 -7.43 7.21 12.22
N GLY A 31 -7.93 6.02 11.87
CA GLY A 31 -9.26 5.55 12.27
C GLY A 31 -9.30 4.86 13.63
N GLU A 32 -10.50 4.78 14.24
CA GLU A 32 -10.74 4.16 15.55
C GLU A 32 -10.31 2.68 15.62
N ASN A 33 -10.35 1.97 14.49
CA ASN A 33 -9.97 0.56 14.41
C ASN A 33 -8.45 0.32 14.35
N TRP A 34 -7.64 1.39 14.35
CA TRP A 34 -6.19 1.30 14.32
C TRP A 34 -5.58 1.79 15.65
N PRO A 35 -5.03 0.88 16.47
CA PRO A 35 -4.47 1.28 17.76
C PRO A 35 -3.33 2.29 17.62
N LYS A 36 -3.22 3.17 18.62
CA LYS A 36 -2.20 4.23 18.62
C LYS A 36 -0.80 3.63 18.56
N GLY A 37 -0.01 4.05 17.58
CA GLY A 37 1.35 3.56 17.36
C GLY A 37 1.43 2.21 16.64
N TYR A 38 0.30 1.70 16.12
CA TYR A 38 0.28 0.50 15.30
C TYR A 38 0.49 0.86 13.83
N TYR A 39 1.47 0.21 13.21
CA TYR A 39 1.83 0.45 11.82
C TYR A 39 1.79 -0.89 11.10
N SER A 40 1.10 -0.91 9.96
CA SER A 40 1.21 -2.00 9.00
C SER A 40 2.43 -1.78 8.11
N THR A 41 2.98 -2.86 7.57
CA THR A 41 4.11 -2.79 6.63
C THR A 41 3.66 -3.35 5.29
N ILE A 42 3.72 -2.53 4.24
CA ILE A 42 3.52 -2.98 2.87
C ILE A 42 4.86 -3.25 2.19
N THR A 43 4.87 -4.25 1.32
CA THR A 43 5.96 -4.57 0.41
C THR A 43 5.37 -4.74 -0.98
N LEU A 44 5.86 -3.94 -1.92
CA LEU A 44 5.64 -4.14 -3.35
C LEU A 44 6.93 -4.63 -3.97
N ILE A 45 6.86 -5.73 -4.69
CA ILE A 45 7.95 -6.24 -5.51
C ILE A 45 7.52 -6.11 -6.96
N LEU A 46 8.35 -5.45 -7.76
CA LEU A 46 8.15 -5.24 -9.18
C LEU A 46 9.06 -6.21 -9.91
N GLU A 47 8.46 -7.14 -10.64
CA GLU A 47 9.16 -8.13 -11.46
C GLU A 47 8.85 -7.88 -12.92
N SER A 48 9.85 -7.40 -13.67
CA SER A 48 9.74 -7.24 -15.12
C SER A 48 9.60 -8.61 -15.79
N VAL A 49 8.63 -8.72 -16.70
CA VAL A 49 8.35 -9.91 -17.52
C VAL A 49 8.22 -9.49 -18.98
N ASP A 50 8.30 -10.43 -19.93
CA ASP A 50 8.32 -10.13 -21.37
C ASP A 50 7.18 -9.23 -21.87
N GLN A 51 6.01 -9.27 -21.21
CA GLN A 51 4.84 -8.48 -21.60
C GLN A 51 4.39 -7.46 -20.54
N GLY A 52 5.26 -7.07 -19.61
CA GLY A 52 4.93 -6.04 -18.64
C GLY A 52 5.68 -6.16 -17.32
N THR A 53 5.01 -5.84 -16.22
CA THR A 53 5.56 -5.95 -14.86
C THR A 53 4.54 -6.61 -13.96
N VAL A 54 4.95 -7.67 -13.28
CA VAL A 54 4.17 -8.29 -12.21
C VAL A 54 4.43 -7.52 -10.93
N ILE A 55 3.36 -7.05 -10.29
CA ILE A 55 3.42 -6.40 -8.98
C ILE A 55 2.97 -7.42 -7.94
N LYS A 56 3.90 -7.86 -7.09
CA LYS A 56 3.57 -8.64 -5.89
C LYS A 56 3.38 -7.68 -4.72
N PHE A 57 2.14 -7.50 -4.30
CA PHE A 57 1.79 -6.69 -3.14
C PHE A 57 1.59 -7.58 -1.91
N THR A 58 2.14 -7.17 -0.77
CA THR A 58 1.89 -7.81 0.52
C THR A 58 1.79 -6.75 1.59
N GLN A 59 0.78 -6.82 2.43
CA GLN A 59 0.64 -5.97 3.61
C GLN A 59 0.51 -6.83 4.85
N ASN A 60 1.42 -6.61 5.80
CA ASN A 60 1.46 -7.32 7.07
C ASN A 60 1.13 -6.37 8.23
N GLU A 61 0.80 -6.94 9.38
CA GLU A 61 0.51 -6.19 10.61
C GLU A 61 -0.69 -5.24 10.44
N ILE A 62 -1.73 -5.70 9.72
CA ILE A 62 -3.03 -5.02 9.68
C ILE A 62 -3.84 -5.52 10.89
N PRO A 63 -4.51 -4.64 11.65
CA PRO A 63 -5.48 -5.07 12.65
C PRO A 63 -6.59 -5.88 11.98
N GLU A 64 -6.96 -7.02 12.55
CA GLU A 64 -7.99 -7.91 11.99
C GLU A 64 -9.31 -7.18 11.70
N ALA A 65 -9.73 -6.32 12.62
CA ALA A 65 -10.93 -5.48 12.49
C ALA A 65 -10.88 -4.48 11.32
N SER A 66 -9.69 -4.19 10.78
CA SER A 66 -9.48 -3.27 9.65
C SER A 66 -9.09 -4.00 8.36
N TYR A 67 -8.89 -5.33 8.40
CA TYR A 67 -8.40 -6.10 7.25
C TYR A 67 -9.30 -5.94 6.02
N GLU A 68 -10.61 -6.12 6.18
CA GLU A 68 -11.57 -6.02 5.07
C GLU A 68 -11.59 -4.61 4.48
N SER A 69 -11.68 -3.57 5.32
CA SER A 69 -11.68 -2.17 4.86
C SER A 69 -10.37 -1.77 4.18
N VAL A 70 -9.23 -2.24 4.68
CA VAL A 70 -7.92 -1.98 4.04
C VAL A 70 -7.84 -2.68 2.69
N LYS A 71 -8.28 -3.94 2.61
CA LYS A 71 -8.29 -4.70 1.35
C LYS A 71 -9.17 -4.04 0.30
N GLU A 72 -10.39 -3.63 0.65
CA GLU A 72 -11.31 -2.93 -0.25
C GLU A 72 -10.74 -1.56 -0.68
N GLY A 73 -10.16 -0.81 0.26
CA GLY A 73 -9.52 0.46 -0.04
C GLY A 73 -8.34 0.33 -1.03
N TRP A 74 -7.57 -0.75 -0.97
CA TRP A 74 -6.52 -1.02 -1.96
C TRP A 74 -7.10 -1.29 -3.35
N ASP A 75 -8.17 -2.08 -3.44
CA ASP A 75 -8.82 -2.37 -4.72
C ASP A 75 -9.36 -1.08 -5.35
N THR A 76 -10.17 -0.34 -4.61
CA THR A 76 -10.87 0.84 -5.12
C THR A 76 -9.98 2.05 -5.39
N TYR A 77 -9.04 2.35 -4.49
CA TYR A 77 -8.26 3.59 -4.61
C TYR A 77 -6.91 3.42 -5.32
N TYR A 78 -6.44 2.17 -5.48
CA TYR A 78 -5.14 1.90 -6.10
C TYR A 78 -5.24 0.94 -7.28
N TRP A 79 -5.77 -0.28 -7.10
CA TRP A 79 -5.69 -1.30 -8.15
C TRP A 79 -6.60 -1.01 -9.35
N GLU A 80 -7.87 -0.66 -9.10
CA GLU A 80 -8.81 -0.26 -10.15
C GLU A 80 -8.29 0.93 -10.99
N PRO A 81 -7.92 2.08 -10.39
CA PRO A 81 -7.41 3.21 -11.17
C PRO A 81 -6.05 2.94 -11.80
N LEU A 82 -5.16 2.17 -11.15
CA LEU A 82 -3.88 1.79 -11.75
C LEU A 82 -4.09 0.96 -13.01
N LYS A 83 -5.04 0.02 -12.96
CA LYS A 83 -5.38 -0.83 -14.10
C LYS A 83 -5.94 0.02 -15.25
N GLU A 84 -6.90 0.90 -14.98
CA GLU A 84 -7.43 1.83 -15.99
C GLU A 84 -6.36 2.76 -16.59
N MET A 85 -5.38 3.18 -15.79
CA MET A 85 -4.27 4.00 -16.28
C MET A 85 -3.30 3.23 -17.18
N LEU A 86 -3.11 1.93 -16.94
CA LEU A 86 -2.17 1.08 -17.69
C LEU A 86 -2.81 0.37 -18.90
N GLU A 87 -4.14 0.28 -18.96
CA GLU A 87 -4.89 -0.28 -20.10
C GLU A 87 -5.09 0.74 -21.25
N LYS A 88 -4.58 1.97 -21.13
CA LYS A 88 -4.58 3.01 -22.18
C LYS A 88 -3.28 3.03 -22.97
#